data_AF-A0A957FQK7-F1
#
_entry.id   AF-A0A957FQK7-F1
#
_cell.length_a   1.000
_cell.length_b   1.000
_cell.length_c   1.000
_cell.angle_alpha   90.00
_cell.angle_beta   90.00
_cell.angle_gamma   90.00
#
_symmetry.space_group_name_H-M   'P 1'
#
loop_
_entity.id
_entity.type
_entity.pdbx_description
1 polymer ?
#
loop_
_entity_poly.entity_id
_entity_poly.type
_entity_poly.pdbx_seq_one_letter_code
_entity_poly.pdbx_strand_id
1 'polypeptide(L)'
;MKGAVAGDIIGSIYERVPIKTKEFPLFDRRCTYTDDTVLTVAIAEAILTGRSYRDAVLAFGRRYPLAGYGGTFIGWLQQTDPQPYNSWGNGSAMRVSPIGVAFPTAEQVLHEAAQSAIISHDHPEGVKGAQAAALAVFLARRGDGKAAIRTEIAERFGYDLSQTVDEIRPAYRFDVSCQGTVPAALIAFLDSDSYEDAVRNAISLGGDSDTLACIAGAVAEAFYGEVPASIWSQAVEILPAELQTVLTAFYEKFGW
;
A
#
# COMPACT_ATOMS: atom_id res chain seq x y z
N MET A 1 -4.99 2.77 -7.00
CA MET A 1 -3.76 3.52 -6.66
C MET A 1 -4.04 4.86 -5.97
N LYS A 2 -5.01 5.69 -6.38
CA LYS A 2 -5.38 6.94 -5.68
C LYS A 2 -5.73 6.67 -4.22
N GLY A 3 -6.33 5.53 -3.93
CA GLY A 3 -6.65 5.09 -2.58
C GLY A 3 -5.41 4.77 -1.74
N ALA A 4 -4.40 4.13 -2.34
CA ALA A 4 -3.10 3.98 -1.69
C ALA A 4 -2.48 5.33 -1.38
N VAL A 5 -2.41 6.21 -2.38
CA VAL A 5 -1.79 7.53 -2.27
C VAL A 5 -2.50 8.42 -1.25
N ALA A 6 -3.82 8.48 -1.28
CA ALA A 6 -4.58 9.25 -0.30
C ALA A 6 -4.50 8.63 1.10
N GLY A 7 -4.51 7.30 1.20
CA GLY A 7 -4.29 6.58 2.46
C GLY A 7 -2.95 6.94 3.11
N ASP A 8 -1.85 6.82 2.36
CA ASP A 8 -0.51 7.25 2.76
C ASP A 8 -0.50 8.70 3.27
N ILE A 9 -0.96 9.65 2.44
CA ILE A 9 -0.95 11.08 2.78
C ILE A 9 -1.72 11.39 4.07
N ILE A 10 -2.88 10.77 4.25
CA ILE A 10 -3.71 10.97 5.45
C ILE A 10 -3.02 10.31 6.67
N GLY A 11 -2.41 9.14 6.49
CA GLY A 11 -1.74 8.38 7.54
C GLY A 11 -0.40 8.95 8.01
N SER A 12 0.32 9.69 7.17
CA SER A 12 1.73 10.05 7.40
C SER A 12 1.98 10.92 8.64
N ILE A 13 1.00 11.73 9.06
CA ILE A 13 1.09 12.46 10.33
C ILE A 13 0.89 11.56 11.55
N TYR A 14 0.03 10.54 11.43
CA TYR A 14 -0.37 9.65 12.52
C TYR A 14 0.66 8.56 12.81
N GLU A 15 1.58 8.29 11.88
CA GLU A 15 2.80 7.53 12.16
C GLU A 15 3.61 8.20 13.30
N ARG A 16 3.73 9.53 13.27
CA ARG A 16 4.48 10.33 14.26
C ARG A 16 3.64 10.80 15.44
N VAL A 17 2.34 10.95 15.24
CA VAL A 17 1.37 11.34 16.28
C VAL A 17 0.29 10.27 16.37
N PRO A 18 0.60 9.10 16.97
CA PRO A 18 -0.30 7.95 16.96
C PRO A 18 -1.65 8.26 17.59
N ILE A 19 -2.69 7.71 16.98
CA ILE A 19 -4.07 7.83 17.44
C ILE A 19 -4.73 6.46 17.54
N LYS A 20 -5.73 6.34 18.44
CA LYS A 20 -6.48 5.10 18.69
C LYS A 20 -7.99 5.30 18.61
N THR A 21 -8.43 6.21 17.74
CA THR A 21 -9.84 6.52 17.47
C THR A 21 -10.02 6.80 15.98
N LYS A 22 -11.25 6.62 15.48
CA LYS A 22 -11.65 6.98 14.11
C LYS A 22 -11.98 8.47 13.96
N GLU A 23 -12.18 9.16 15.08
CA GLU A 23 -12.56 10.57 15.16
C GLU A 23 -11.33 11.48 15.06
N PHE A 24 -10.95 11.86 13.84
CA PHE A 24 -9.84 12.75 13.55
C PHE A 24 -10.00 13.47 12.20
N PRO A 25 -9.37 14.64 12.00
CA PRO A 25 -9.36 15.28 10.68
C PRO A 25 -8.50 14.48 9.70
N LEU A 26 -9.03 14.17 8.51
CA LEU A 26 -8.26 13.43 7.49
C LEU A 26 -7.02 14.19 7.03
N PHE A 27 -7.09 15.52 6.98
CA PHE A 27 -6.02 16.37 6.51
C PHE A 27 -5.58 17.36 7.59
N ASP A 28 -4.27 17.47 7.77
CA ASP A 28 -3.56 18.48 8.54
C ASP A 28 -2.49 19.10 7.63
N ARG A 29 -2.06 20.33 7.90
CA ARG A 29 -0.98 21.01 7.14
C ARG A 29 0.35 20.25 7.11
N ARG A 30 0.53 19.26 7.98
CA ARG A 30 1.71 18.39 8.07
C ARG A 30 1.55 17.09 7.27
N CYS A 31 0.36 16.79 6.74
CA CYS A 31 0.17 15.67 5.82
C CYS A 31 1.08 15.84 4.61
N THR A 32 1.71 14.74 4.22
CA THR A 32 2.61 14.65 3.07
C THR A 32 2.55 13.25 2.51
N TYR A 33 2.88 13.07 1.23
CA TYR A 33 3.16 11.75 0.68
C TYR A 33 4.47 11.20 1.27
N THR A 34 4.61 9.87 1.28
CA THR A 34 5.82 9.19 1.78
C THR A 34 6.41 8.24 0.73
N ASP A 35 7.33 7.36 1.15
CA ASP A 35 7.89 6.33 0.29
C ASP A 35 6.85 5.32 -0.20
N ASP A 36 5.75 5.12 0.51
CA ASP A 36 4.59 4.36 0.06
C ASP A 36 4.09 4.85 -1.30
N THR A 37 3.81 6.15 -1.40
CA THR A 37 3.38 6.79 -2.66
C THR A 37 4.50 6.76 -3.68
N VAL A 38 5.73 7.13 -3.33
CA VAL A 38 6.84 7.20 -4.29
C VAL A 38 7.08 5.83 -4.92
N LEU A 39 7.10 4.77 -4.13
CA LEU A 39 7.36 3.42 -4.61
C LEU A 39 6.14 2.80 -5.30
N THR A 40 4.92 3.12 -4.87
CA THR A 40 3.70 2.78 -5.64
C THR A 40 3.76 3.35 -7.05
N VAL A 41 4.14 4.62 -7.18
CA VAL A 41 4.29 5.27 -8.48
C VAL A 41 5.45 4.68 -9.29
N ALA A 42 6.54 4.28 -8.64
CA ALA A 42 7.64 3.59 -9.31
C ALA A 42 7.21 2.25 -9.92
N ILE A 43 6.42 1.45 -9.18
CA ILE A 43 5.86 0.19 -9.70
C ILE A 43 4.90 0.47 -10.87
N ALA A 44 4.06 1.49 -10.78
CA ALA A 44 3.20 1.92 -11.89
C ALA A 44 4.00 2.33 -13.13
N GLU A 45 5.11 3.06 -12.97
CA GLU A 45 5.99 3.45 -14.08
C GLU A 45 6.61 2.23 -14.76
N ALA A 46 7.13 1.27 -13.97
CA ALA A 46 7.69 0.03 -14.50
C ALA A 46 6.68 -0.74 -15.38
N ILE A 47 5.45 -0.87 -14.91
CA ILE A 47 4.35 -1.53 -15.65
C ILE A 47 4.00 -0.76 -16.93
N LEU A 48 3.97 0.57 -16.87
CA LEU A 48 3.62 1.41 -18.02
C LEU A 48 4.65 1.32 -19.13
N THR A 49 5.94 1.35 -18.78
CA THR A 49 7.06 1.47 -19.72
C THR A 49 7.72 0.14 -20.06
N GLY A 50 7.41 -0.93 -19.32
CA GLY A 50 8.11 -2.22 -19.43
C GLY A 50 9.52 -2.20 -18.85
N ARG A 51 9.88 -1.16 -18.09
CA ARG A 51 11.14 -1.09 -17.35
C ARG A 51 11.14 -2.12 -16.21
N SER A 52 12.31 -2.61 -15.81
CA SER A 52 12.43 -3.47 -14.64
C SER A 52 11.95 -2.77 -13.35
N TYR A 53 11.30 -3.51 -12.44
CA TYR A 53 10.88 -2.96 -11.15
C TYR A 53 12.05 -2.37 -10.36
N ARG A 54 13.22 -3.04 -10.40
CA ARG A 54 14.44 -2.59 -9.72
C ARG A 54 14.87 -1.22 -10.20
N ASP A 55 14.95 -1.01 -11.51
CA ASP A 55 15.42 0.25 -12.08
C ASP A 55 14.44 1.39 -11.79
N ALA A 56 13.13 1.14 -11.87
CA ALA A 56 12.11 2.13 -11.55
C ALA A 56 12.16 2.52 -10.07
N VAL A 57 12.20 1.54 -9.16
CA VAL A 57 12.31 1.76 -7.71
C VAL A 57 13.58 2.51 -7.34
N LEU A 58 14.73 2.17 -7.95
CA LEU A 58 15.97 2.92 -7.74
C LEU A 58 15.89 4.34 -8.27
N ALA A 59 15.32 4.54 -9.47
CA ALA A 59 15.22 5.85 -10.10
C ALA A 59 14.34 6.81 -9.28
N PHE A 60 13.14 6.38 -8.89
CA PHE A 60 12.23 7.19 -8.07
C PHE A 60 12.76 7.33 -6.64
N GLY A 61 13.20 6.23 -6.02
CA GLY A 61 13.71 6.25 -4.65
C GLY A 61 14.86 7.24 -4.45
N ARG A 62 15.81 7.29 -5.39
CA ARG A 62 16.94 8.23 -5.36
C ARG A 62 16.55 9.67 -5.69
N ARG A 63 15.49 9.87 -6.48
CA ARG A 63 15.00 11.21 -6.85
C ARG A 63 14.22 11.87 -5.71
N TYR A 64 13.57 11.06 -4.86
CA TYR A 64 12.83 11.51 -3.68
C TYR A 64 13.47 10.97 -2.39
N PRO A 65 14.72 11.34 -2.05
CA PRO A 65 15.48 10.71 -0.97
C PRO A 65 14.95 10.98 0.45
N LEU A 66 14.05 11.96 0.61
CA LEU A 66 13.49 12.38 1.89
C LEU A 66 12.04 11.90 2.09
N ALA A 67 11.60 10.89 1.34
CA ALA A 67 10.21 10.44 1.35
C ALA A 67 9.80 9.64 2.60
N GLY A 68 10.72 9.17 3.43
CA GLY A 68 10.36 8.43 4.66
C GLY A 68 10.98 7.04 4.81
N TYR A 69 11.75 6.57 3.83
CA TYR A 69 12.26 5.20 3.78
C TYR A 69 12.89 4.69 5.08
N GLY A 70 12.62 3.42 5.39
CA GLY A 70 13.32 2.68 6.45
C GLY A 70 14.84 2.66 6.26
N GLY A 71 15.59 2.71 7.36
CA GLY A 71 17.05 2.90 7.34
C GLY A 71 17.84 1.89 6.49
N THR A 72 17.47 0.61 6.53
CA THR A 72 18.12 -0.42 5.68
C THR A 72 17.82 -0.19 4.20
N PHE A 73 16.60 0.26 3.86
CA PHE A 73 16.22 0.58 2.48
C PHE A 73 16.94 1.82 1.96
N ILE A 74 17.19 2.83 2.80
CA ILE A 74 18.07 3.97 2.46
C ILE A 74 19.46 3.46 2.05
N GLY A 75 20.04 2.56 2.85
CA GLY A 75 21.32 1.94 2.52
C GLY A 75 21.29 1.20 1.17
N TRP A 76 20.22 0.46 0.89
CA TRP A 76 20.00 -0.21 -0.39
C TRP A 76 19.91 0.80 -1.56
N LEU A 77 19.16 1.89 -1.42
CA LEU A 77 19.04 2.93 -2.46
C LEU A 77 20.39 3.58 -2.81
N GLN A 78 21.31 3.69 -1.85
CA GLN A 78 22.60 4.37 -2.01
C GLN A 78 23.69 3.51 -2.67
N GLN A 79 23.53 2.18 -2.73
CA GLN A 79 24.52 1.32 -3.38
C GLN A 79 24.45 1.43 -4.90
N THR A 80 25.58 1.31 -5.59
CA THR A 80 25.63 1.35 -7.07
C THR A 80 24.87 0.18 -7.70
N ASP A 81 25.05 -1.03 -7.17
CA ASP A 81 24.41 -2.27 -7.63
C ASP A 81 23.79 -3.03 -6.44
N PRO A 82 22.65 -2.56 -5.91
CA PRO A 82 22.09 -3.07 -4.66
C PRO A 82 21.47 -4.45 -4.78
N GLN A 83 21.94 -5.41 -3.99
CA GLN A 83 21.36 -6.74 -3.90
C GLN A 83 20.23 -6.74 -2.86
N PRO A 84 19.20 -7.61 -3.01
CA PRO A 84 18.20 -7.77 -1.95
C PRO A 84 18.84 -8.28 -0.66
N TYR A 85 18.24 -7.94 0.48
CA TYR A 85 18.88 -8.05 1.79
C TYR A 85 18.05 -8.83 2.82
N ASN A 86 17.27 -9.80 2.35
CA ASN A 86 16.43 -10.70 3.12
C ASN A 86 15.45 -9.97 4.06
N SER A 87 14.87 -8.88 3.57
CA SER A 87 13.89 -8.08 4.33
C SER A 87 12.52 -8.73 4.34
N TRP A 88 11.92 -8.84 5.53
CA TRP A 88 10.53 -9.25 5.77
C TRP A 88 9.58 -8.05 5.95
N GLY A 89 10.07 -6.83 5.74
CA GLY A 89 9.31 -5.60 5.96
C GLY A 89 8.15 -5.36 4.99
N ASN A 90 7.18 -4.59 5.48
CA ASN A 90 5.96 -4.17 4.78
C ASN A 90 6.20 -3.25 3.58
N GLY A 91 7.41 -2.71 3.42
CA GLY A 91 7.80 -1.89 2.27
C GLY A 91 7.70 -2.60 0.91
N SER A 92 7.61 -3.93 0.93
CA SER A 92 7.25 -4.74 -0.24
C SER A 92 5.76 -4.70 -0.56
N ALA A 93 4.88 -4.65 0.44
CA ALA A 93 3.43 -4.69 0.31
C ALA A 93 2.79 -3.30 0.08
N MET A 94 3.41 -2.24 0.58
CA MET A 94 2.87 -0.88 0.44
C MET A 94 2.81 -0.39 -1.02
N ARG A 95 3.67 -0.94 -1.89
CA ARG A 95 3.89 -0.44 -3.26
C ARG A 95 3.22 -1.23 -4.39
N VAL A 96 2.50 -2.31 -4.07
CA VAL A 96 2.04 -3.29 -5.08
C VAL A 96 0.60 -3.11 -5.56
N SER A 97 -0.10 -2.09 -5.08
CA SER A 97 -1.45 -1.78 -5.59
C SER A 97 -1.54 -1.64 -7.12
N PRO A 98 -0.54 -1.13 -7.87
CA PRO A 98 -0.60 -1.08 -9.33
C PRO A 98 -0.67 -2.48 -9.96
N ILE A 99 -0.04 -3.49 -9.35
CA ILE A 99 0.01 -4.86 -9.88
C ILE A 99 -1.38 -5.50 -9.82
N GLY A 100 -2.10 -5.34 -8.70
CA GLY A 100 -3.48 -5.83 -8.58
C GLY A 100 -4.45 -5.20 -9.58
N VAL A 101 -4.11 -4.03 -10.12
CA VAL A 101 -4.89 -3.35 -11.17
C VAL A 101 -4.43 -3.73 -12.58
N ALA A 102 -3.13 -3.86 -12.82
CA ALA A 102 -2.61 -4.00 -14.18
C ALA A 102 -2.77 -5.42 -14.77
N PHE A 103 -2.71 -6.46 -13.93
CA PHE A 103 -2.62 -7.84 -14.40
C PHE A 103 -3.98 -8.57 -14.34
N PRO A 104 -4.38 -9.29 -15.42
CA PRO A 104 -5.73 -9.82 -15.57
C PRO A 104 -6.02 -11.14 -14.82
N THR A 105 -5.02 -11.86 -14.31
CA THR A 105 -5.24 -13.11 -13.58
C THR A 105 -4.53 -13.13 -12.22
N ALA A 106 -5.07 -13.90 -11.27
CA ALA A 106 -4.47 -14.07 -9.95
C ALA A 106 -3.04 -14.61 -10.05
N GLU A 107 -2.76 -15.53 -10.97
CA GLU A 107 -1.43 -16.09 -11.18
C GLU A 107 -0.42 -15.02 -11.62
N GLN A 108 -0.83 -14.14 -12.54
CA GLN A 108 0.02 -13.03 -12.99
C GLN A 108 0.21 -12.00 -11.88
N VAL A 109 -0.85 -11.64 -11.15
CA VAL A 109 -0.76 -10.74 -9.98
C VAL A 109 0.22 -11.28 -8.95
N LEU A 110 0.11 -12.56 -8.59
CA LEU A 110 1.01 -13.22 -7.64
C LEU A 110 2.45 -13.28 -8.14
N HIS A 111 2.66 -13.56 -9.44
CA HIS A 111 3.98 -13.59 -10.05
C HIS A 111 4.65 -12.22 -10.00
N GLU A 112 3.95 -11.19 -10.48
CA GLU A 112 4.46 -9.83 -10.61
C GLU A 112 4.67 -9.19 -9.23
N ALA A 113 3.78 -9.44 -8.27
CA ALA A 113 3.96 -9.01 -6.89
C ALA A 113 5.25 -9.60 -6.30
N ALA A 114 5.51 -10.89 -6.53
CA ALA A 114 6.75 -11.53 -6.10
C ALA A 114 7.98 -10.93 -6.79
N GLN A 115 7.95 -10.74 -8.12
CA GLN A 115 9.05 -10.11 -8.86
C GLN A 115 9.34 -8.69 -8.39
N SER A 116 8.30 -7.91 -8.06
CA SER A 116 8.45 -6.55 -7.52
C SER A 116 8.97 -6.53 -6.08
N ALA A 117 8.73 -7.58 -5.29
CA ALA A 117 9.16 -7.68 -3.90
C ALA A 117 10.64 -8.07 -3.81
N ILE A 118 11.06 -9.13 -4.53
CA ILE A 118 12.40 -9.73 -4.40
C ILE A 118 13.56 -8.81 -4.80
N ILE A 119 13.29 -7.65 -5.43
CA ILE A 119 14.33 -6.65 -5.71
C ILE A 119 14.94 -6.08 -4.41
N SER A 120 14.20 -6.09 -3.30
CA SER A 120 14.65 -5.60 -1.99
C SER A 120 14.22 -6.46 -0.79
N HIS A 121 13.09 -7.16 -0.89
CA HIS A 121 12.48 -7.99 0.15
C HIS A 121 12.35 -9.44 -0.34
N ASP A 122 13.47 -10.14 -0.43
CA ASP A 122 13.54 -11.56 -0.84
C ASP A 122 13.29 -12.56 0.29
N HIS A 123 12.95 -12.08 1.50
CA HIS A 123 12.46 -12.96 2.56
C HIS A 123 11.06 -13.49 2.18
N PRO A 124 10.74 -14.78 2.44
CA PRO A 124 9.44 -15.36 2.12
C PRO A 124 8.24 -14.54 2.63
N GLU A 125 8.33 -14.00 3.84
CA GLU A 125 7.27 -13.16 4.43
C GLU A 125 7.11 -11.79 3.75
N GLY A 126 8.19 -11.22 3.21
CA GLY A 126 8.13 -10.01 2.40
C GLY A 126 7.36 -10.27 1.10
N VAL A 127 7.75 -11.33 0.38
CA VAL A 127 7.07 -11.78 -0.83
C VAL A 127 5.59 -12.13 -0.56
N LYS A 128 5.31 -12.82 0.55
CA LYS A 128 3.96 -13.20 0.98
C LYS A 128 3.07 -11.99 1.19
N GLY A 129 3.56 -10.97 1.91
CA GLY A 129 2.81 -9.74 2.15
C GLY A 129 2.50 -8.97 0.87
N ALA A 130 3.49 -8.84 -0.03
CA ALA A 130 3.29 -8.24 -1.34
C ALA A 130 2.24 -8.99 -2.17
N GLN A 131 2.33 -10.31 -2.22
CA GLN A 131 1.35 -11.14 -2.92
C GLN A 131 -0.06 -11.00 -2.35
N ALA A 132 -0.21 -10.99 -1.03
CA ALA A 132 -1.50 -10.85 -0.38
C ALA A 132 -2.14 -9.48 -0.63
N ALA A 133 -1.39 -8.39 -0.50
CA ALA A 133 -1.89 -7.04 -0.76
C ALA A 133 -2.31 -6.86 -2.23
N ALA A 134 -1.47 -7.32 -3.18
CA ALA A 134 -1.78 -7.22 -4.60
C ALA A 134 -3.00 -8.09 -4.98
N LEU A 135 -3.10 -9.31 -4.44
CA LEU A 135 -4.23 -10.19 -4.68
C LEU A 135 -5.53 -9.63 -4.09
N ALA A 136 -5.50 -9.01 -2.91
CA ALA A 136 -6.67 -8.37 -2.33
C ALA A 136 -7.19 -7.23 -3.22
N VAL A 137 -6.30 -6.40 -3.78
CA VAL A 137 -6.66 -5.37 -4.77
C VAL A 137 -7.29 -5.99 -6.02
N PHE A 138 -6.70 -7.06 -6.56
CA PHE A 138 -7.21 -7.77 -7.74
C PHE A 138 -8.62 -8.32 -7.52
N LEU A 139 -8.84 -9.03 -6.40
CA LEU A 139 -10.15 -9.62 -6.08
C LEU A 139 -11.21 -8.54 -5.86
N ALA A 140 -10.86 -7.48 -5.13
CA ALA A 140 -11.75 -6.34 -4.93
C ALA A 140 -12.16 -5.71 -6.28
N ARG A 141 -11.20 -5.47 -7.18
CA ARG A 141 -11.48 -4.92 -8.51
C ARG A 141 -12.28 -5.86 -9.41
N ARG A 142 -12.10 -7.17 -9.28
CA ARG A 142 -12.88 -8.18 -10.00
C ARG A 142 -14.35 -8.21 -9.53
N GLY A 143 -14.66 -7.58 -8.41
CA GLY A 143 -16.00 -7.51 -7.82
C GLY A 143 -16.27 -8.61 -6.79
N ASP A 144 -15.25 -9.28 -6.28
CA ASP A 144 -15.41 -10.27 -5.21
C ASP A 144 -15.88 -9.60 -3.92
N GLY A 145 -16.85 -10.21 -3.25
CA GLY A 145 -17.32 -9.75 -1.95
C GLY A 145 -16.26 -9.92 -0.86
N LYS A 146 -16.33 -9.11 0.20
CA LYS A 146 -15.38 -9.14 1.33
C LYS A 146 -15.20 -10.52 1.96
N ALA A 147 -16.26 -11.33 2.03
CA ALA A 147 -16.18 -12.70 2.55
C ALA A 147 -15.31 -13.61 1.67
N ALA A 148 -15.40 -13.48 0.35
CA ALA A 148 -14.57 -14.23 -0.60
C ALA A 148 -13.11 -13.76 -0.52
N ILE A 149 -12.88 -12.44 -0.47
CA ILE A 149 -11.53 -11.87 -0.28
C ILE A 149 -10.91 -12.37 1.02
N ARG A 150 -11.65 -12.31 2.14
CA ARG A 150 -11.21 -12.78 3.46
C ARG A 150 -10.78 -14.25 3.40
N THR A 151 -11.63 -15.10 2.82
CA THR A 151 -11.38 -16.55 2.72
C THR A 151 -10.16 -16.84 1.86
N GLU A 152 -10.08 -16.27 0.66
CA GLU A 152 -8.98 -16.49 -0.28
C GLU A 152 -7.63 -16.07 0.31
N ILE A 153 -7.56 -14.89 0.94
CA ILE A 153 -6.31 -14.42 1.56
C ILE A 153 -5.94 -15.27 2.78
N ALA A 154 -6.90 -15.61 3.65
CA ALA A 154 -6.62 -16.41 4.83
C ALA A 154 -6.13 -17.82 4.48
N GLU A 155 -6.80 -18.51 3.56
CA GLU A 155 -6.44 -19.87 3.14
C GLU A 155 -5.10 -19.91 2.40
N ARG A 156 -4.86 -18.95 1.49
CA ARG A 156 -3.65 -18.95 0.66
C ARG A 156 -2.39 -18.58 1.44
N PHE A 157 -2.49 -17.64 2.38
CA PHE A 157 -1.32 -17.04 3.03
C PHE A 157 -1.21 -17.35 4.53
N GLY A 158 -2.21 -17.99 5.12
CA GLY A 158 -2.25 -18.32 6.54
C GLY A 158 -2.38 -17.08 7.44
N TYR A 159 -2.94 -15.99 6.93
CA TYR A 159 -3.24 -14.81 7.75
C TYR A 159 -4.53 -15.00 8.53
N ASP A 160 -4.50 -14.66 9.83
CA ASP A 160 -5.72 -14.55 10.62
C ASP A 160 -6.40 -13.22 10.31
N LEU A 161 -7.53 -13.31 9.59
CA LEU A 161 -8.40 -12.18 9.26
C LEU A 161 -9.75 -12.32 9.95
N SER A 162 -9.87 -13.10 11.03
CA SER A 162 -11.13 -13.34 11.72
C SER A 162 -11.52 -12.21 12.69
N GLN A 163 -10.53 -11.49 13.20
CA GLN A 163 -10.71 -10.41 14.14
C GLN A 163 -11.29 -9.15 13.47
N THR A 164 -11.88 -8.30 14.30
CA THR A 164 -12.34 -6.96 13.94
C THR A 164 -11.32 -5.89 14.29
N VAL A 165 -11.45 -4.71 13.67
CA VAL A 165 -10.64 -3.51 13.97
C VAL A 165 -10.71 -3.15 15.45
N ASP A 166 -11.89 -3.23 16.06
CA ASP A 166 -12.09 -2.91 17.48
C ASP A 166 -11.37 -3.89 18.41
N GLU A 167 -11.28 -5.17 18.04
CA GLU A 167 -10.56 -6.19 18.80
C GLU A 167 -9.05 -6.02 18.72
N ILE A 168 -8.50 -5.64 17.55
CA ILE A 168 -7.05 -5.48 17.38
C ILE A 168 -6.54 -4.11 17.87
N ARG A 169 -7.37 -3.05 17.82
CA ARG A 169 -6.97 -1.66 18.11
C ARG A 169 -6.25 -1.48 19.46
N PRO A 170 -6.70 -2.04 20.60
CA PRO A 170 -6.06 -1.82 21.89
C PRO A 170 -4.64 -2.41 21.98
N ALA A 171 -4.40 -3.53 21.29
CA ALA A 171 -3.15 -4.29 21.36
C ALA A 171 -2.17 -3.94 20.23
N TYR A 172 -2.64 -3.48 19.07
CA TYR A 172 -1.79 -3.17 17.92
C TYR A 172 -0.72 -2.11 18.26
N ARG A 173 0.51 -2.31 17.78
CA ARG A 173 1.67 -1.43 18.01
C ARG A 173 2.36 -1.17 16.67
N PHE A 174 3.34 -0.27 16.70
CA PHE A 174 4.18 -0.01 15.53
C PHE A 174 4.86 -1.30 15.07
N ASP A 175 4.53 -1.76 13.88
CA ASP A 175 5.04 -3.00 13.29
C ASP A 175 5.32 -2.75 11.82
N VAL A 176 6.59 -2.93 11.45
CA VAL A 176 7.10 -2.75 10.09
C VAL A 176 7.13 -4.06 9.30
N SER A 177 6.66 -5.17 9.88
CA SER A 177 6.65 -6.48 9.24
C SER A 177 5.47 -6.65 8.30
N CYS A 178 5.65 -7.40 7.21
CA CYS A 178 4.50 -7.85 6.43
C CYS A 178 3.48 -8.62 7.30
N GLN A 179 3.93 -9.41 8.27
CA GLN A 179 3.05 -10.22 9.13
C GLN A 179 2.19 -9.41 10.09
N GLY A 180 2.68 -8.27 10.57
CA GLY A 180 1.95 -7.37 11.44
C GLY A 180 1.06 -6.41 10.66
N THR A 181 1.60 -5.83 9.58
CA THR A 181 0.92 -4.74 8.86
C THR A 181 -0.13 -5.24 7.87
N VAL A 182 0.18 -6.23 7.04
CA VAL A 182 -0.72 -6.67 5.95
C VAL A 182 -2.06 -7.19 6.48
N PRO A 183 -2.12 -8.15 7.42
CA PRO A 183 -3.41 -8.61 7.92
C PRO A 183 -4.19 -7.50 8.64
N ALA A 184 -3.52 -6.61 9.38
CA ALA A 184 -4.18 -5.49 10.05
C ALA A 184 -4.79 -4.48 9.05
N ALA A 185 -4.08 -4.15 7.97
CA ALA A 185 -4.59 -3.31 6.89
C ALA A 185 -5.77 -3.95 6.17
N LEU A 186 -5.70 -5.26 5.92
CA LEU A 186 -6.79 -6.00 5.29
C LEU A 186 -8.02 -6.09 6.21
N ILE A 187 -7.84 -6.30 7.51
CA ILE A 187 -8.94 -6.23 8.50
C ILE A 187 -9.58 -4.83 8.49
N ALA A 188 -8.78 -3.76 8.45
CA ALA A 188 -9.29 -2.40 8.36
C ALA A 188 -10.20 -2.17 7.14
N PHE A 189 -9.82 -2.72 5.98
CA PHE A 189 -10.68 -2.74 4.79
C PHE A 189 -11.91 -3.65 4.98
N LEU A 190 -11.73 -4.87 5.48
CA LEU A 190 -12.79 -5.86 5.59
C LEU A 190 -13.92 -5.39 6.53
N ASP A 191 -13.60 -4.61 7.55
CA ASP A 191 -14.53 -4.03 8.52
C ASP A 191 -15.03 -2.63 8.15
N SER A 192 -14.69 -2.12 6.97
CA SER A 192 -15.13 -0.79 6.54
C SER A 192 -16.52 -0.78 5.90
N ASP A 193 -17.16 0.38 5.83
CA ASP A 193 -18.38 0.58 5.01
C ASP A 193 -18.17 1.54 3.82
N SER A 194 -17.01 2.21 3.76
CA SER A 194 -16.64 3.12 2.69
C SER A 194 -15.12 3.25 2.58
N TYR A 195 -14.64 3.94 1.54
CA TYR A 195 -13.22 4.27 1.40
C TYR A 195 -12.68 5.05 2.61
N GLU A 196 -13.38 6.13 3.01
CA GLU A 196 -12.97 6.94 4.16
C GLU A 196 -12.95 6.10 5.43
N ASP A 197 -13.96 5.24 5.60
CA ASP A 197 -14.05 4.38 6.77
C ASP A 197 -12.91 3.35 6.85
N ALA A 198 -12.45 2.81 5.71
CA ALA A 198 -11.28 1.92 5.65
C ALA A 198 -10.00 2.64 6.08
N VAL A 199 -9.79 3.87 5.61
CA VAL A 199 -8.64 4.70 6.00
C VAL A 199 -8.71 5.05 7.49
N ARG A 200 -9.90 5.41 7.98
CA ARG A 200 -10.12 5.69 9.42
C ARG A 200 -9.87 4.46 10.28
N ASN A 201 -10.36 3.29 9.86
CA ASN A 201 -10.11 2.03 10.53
C ASN A 201 -8.60 1.78 10.65
N ALA A 202 -7.87 1.86 9.53
CA ALA A 202 -6.43 1.63 9.46
C ALA A 202 -5.65 2.57 10.39
N ILE A 203 -5.86 3.89 10.28
CA ILE A 203 -5.17 4.89 11.11
C ILE A 203 -5.57 4.77 12.59
N SER A 204 -6.81 4.38 12.88
CA SER A 204 -7.24 4.16 14.27
C SER A 204 -6.49 3.02 14.96
N LEU A 205 -5.84 2.13 14.20
CA LEU A 205 -4.94 1.12 14.77
C LEU A 205 -3.63 1.73 15.26
N GLY A 206 -3.26 2.93 14.83
CA GLY A 206 -1.96 3.54 15.09
C GLY A 206 -0.79 2.70 14.56
N GLY A 207 0.42 2.99 15.05
CA GLY A 207 1.62 2.33 14.53
C GLY A 207 2.02 2.92 13.19
N ASP A 208 2.43 2.06 12.26
CA ASP A 208 2.83 2.38 10.88
C ASP A 208 1.59 2.76 10.04
N SER A 209 1.09 3.98 10.28
CA SER A 209 -0.29 4.38 9.99
C SER A 209 -0.49 4.76 8.52
N ASP A 210 0.51 5.38 7.91
CA ASP A 210 0.63 5.57 6.46
C ASP A 210 0.62 4.22 5.74
N THR A 211 1.48 3.26 6.13
CA THR A 211 1.51 1.96 5.44
C THR A 211 0.19 1.19 5.58
N LEU A 212 -0.39 1.17 6.78
CA LEU A 212 -1.70 0.56 7.01
C LEU A 212 -2.78 1.20 6.11
N ALA A 213 -2.84 2.53 6.08
CA ALA A 213 -3.83 3.27 5.31
C ALA A 213 -3.59 3.18 3.81
N CYS A 214 -2.33 3.10 3.36
CA CYS A 214 -1.95 2.88 1.98
C CYS A 214 -2.50 1.54 1.46
N ILE A 215 -2.22 0.45 2.19
CA ILE A 215 -2.70 -0.89 1.81
C ILE A 215 -4.23 -0.96 1.90
N ALA A 216 -4.82 -0.53 3.01
CA ALA A 216 -6.28 -0.57 3.20
C ALA A 216 -7.00 0.31 2.16
N GLY A 217 -6.49 1.51 1.90
CA GLY A 217 -7.01 2.45 0.92
C GLY A 217 -6.92 1.91 -0.51
N ALA A 218 -5.85 1.20 -0.86
CA ALA A 218 -5.74 0.54 -2.17
C ALA A 218 -6.86 -0.49 -2.41
N VAL A 219 -7.11 -1.35 -1.43
CA VAL A 219 -8.15 -2.38 -1.53
C VAL A 219 -9.54 -1.74 -1.45
N ALA A 220 -9.71 -0.72 -0.62
CA ALA A 220 -10.97 0.00 -0.49
C ALA A 220 -11.35 0.75 -1.77
N GLU A 221 -10.41 1.45 -2.41
CA GLU A 221 -10.65 2.04 -3.74
C GLU A 221 -11.05 0.95 -4.74
N ALA A 222 -10.35 -0.19 -4.71
CA ALA A 222 -10.64 -1.33 -5.57
C ALA A 222 -12.05 -1.89 -5.41
N PHE A 223 -12.55 -1.90 -4.17
CA PHE A 223 -13.83 -2.49 -3.82
C PHE A 223 -15.00 -1.52 -3.97
N TYR A 224 -14.83 -0.27 -3.53
CA TYR A 224 -15.89 0.75 -3.58
C TYR A 224 -15.94 1.50 -4.92
N GLY A 225 -14.94 1.32 -5.78
CA GLY A 225 -14.89 1.85 -7.14
C GLY A 225 -14.39 3.30 -7.25
N GLU A 226 -14.27 4.02 -6.15
CA GLU A 226 -13.73 5.38 -6.16
C GLU A 226 -13.11 5.81 -4.82
N VAL A 227 -12.26 6.84 -4.90
CA VAL A 227 -11.90 7.69 -3.77
C VAL A 227 -12.82 8.92 -3.80
N PRO A 228 -13.50 9.30 -2.70
CA PRO A 228 -14.34 10.48 -2.66
C PRO A 228 -13.63 11.73 -3.20
N ALA A 229 -14.30 12.50 -4.05
CA ALA A 229 -13.68 13.66 -4.72
C ALA A 229 -13.11 14.69 -3.73
N SER A 230 -13.78 14.89 -2.59
CA SER A 230 -13.33 15.77 -1.49
C SER A 230 -12.02 15.32 -0.85
N ILE A 231 -11.72 14.02 -0.86
CA ILE A 231 -10.47 13.45 -0.39
C ILE A 231 -9.42 13.55 -1.48
N TRP A 232 -9.75 13.11 -2.70
CA TRP A 232 -8.78 13.09 -3.79
C TRP A 232 -8.29 14.50 -4.18
N SER A 233 -9.17 15.50 -4.17
CA SER A 233 -8.78 16.89 -4.51
C SER A 233 -7.72 17.45 -3.56
N GLN A 234 -7.77 17.08 -2.28
CA GLN A 234 -6.76 17.51 -1.29
C GLN A 234 -5.48 16.67 -1.40
N ALA A 235 -5.61 15.35 -1.58
CA ALA A 235 -4.46 14.46 -1.70
C ALA A 235 -3.61 14.79 -2.93
N VAL A 236 -4.23 15.07 -4.08
CA VAL A 236 -3.48 15.36 -5.32
C VAL A 236 -2.70 16.67 -5.27
N GLU A 237 -3.19 17.68 -4.53
CA GLU A 237 -2.50 18.96 -4.35
C GLU A 237 -1.17 18.82 -3.59
N ILE A 238 -1.04 17.79 -2.75
CA ILE A 238 0.17 17.50 -1.98
C ILE A 238 1.24 16.81 -2.84
N LEU A 239 0.85 16.21 -3.98
CA LEU A 239 1.76 15.45 -4.83
C LEU A 239 2.60 16.32 -5.75
N PRO A 240 3.88 15.98 -5.99
CA PRO A 240 4.68 16.56 -7.06
C PRO A 240 4.09 16.24 -8.43
N ALA A 241 4.20 17.19 -9.37
CA ALA A 241 3.65 17.07 -10.73
C ALA A 241 4.13 15.80 -11.48
N GLU A 242 5.36 15.37 -11.24
CA GLU A 242 5.90 14.13 -11.81
C GLU A 242 5.12 12.89 -11.35
N LEU A 243 4.85 12.76 -10.05
CA LEU A 243 4.09 11.62 -9.53
C LEU A 243 2.66 11.64 -10.04
N GLN A 244 2.05 12.83 -10.12
CA GLN A 244 0.72 13.01 -10.71
C GLN A 244 0.66 12.57 -12.18
N THR A 245 1.73 12.83 -12.94
CA THR A 245 1.81 12.47 -14.37
C THR A 245 1.76 10.95 -14.55
N VAL A 246 2.55 10.20 -13.79
CA VAL A 246 2.57 8.73 -13.84
C VAL A 246 1.23 8.15 -13.36
N LEU A 247 0.68 8.69 -12.26
CA LEU A 247 -0.65 8.31 -11.76
C LEU A 247 -1.70 8.48 -12.87
N THR A 248 -1.72 9.63 -13.54
CA THR A 248 -2.68 9.93 -14.61
C THR A 248 -2.55 8.94 -15.76
N ALA A 249 -1.32 8.74 -16.27
CA ALA A 249 -1.05 7.78 -17.35
C ALA A 249 -1.45 6.33 -16.98
N PHE A 250 -1.27 5.94 -15.72
CA PHE A 250 -1.67 4.62 -15.24
C PHE A 250 -3.19 4.45 -15.28
N TYR A 251 -3.94 5.44 -14.78
CA TYR A 251 -5.40 5.43 -14.82
C TYR A 251 -5.97 5.52 -16.23
N GLU A 252 -5.32 6.23 -17.16
CA GLU A 252 -5.72 6.26 -18.56
C GLU A 252 -5.56 4.89 -19.24
N LYS A 253 -4.53 4.12 -18.88
CA LYS A 253 -4.27 2.80 -19.48
C LYS A 253 -5.12 1.69 -18.89
N PHE A 254 -5.25 1.64 -17.57
CA PHE A 254 -5.87 0.50 -16.87
C PHE A 254 -7.25 0.80 -16.28
N GLY A 255 -7.59 2.08 -16.13
CA GLY A 255 -8.90 2.51 -15.66
C GLY A 255 -9.29 2.01 -14.27
N TRP A 256 -10.56 2.31 -13.98
CA TRP A 256 -11.43 1.58 -13.07
C TRP A 256 -12.30 0.66 -13.91
#